data_AF-A0A0M9DPZ9-F1
#
_entry.id   AF-A0A0M9DPZ9-F1
#
_cell.length_a   1.000
_cell.length_b   1.000
_cell.length_c   1.000
_cell.angle_alpha   90.00
_cell.angle_beta   90.00
_cell.angle_gamma   90.00
#
_symmetry.space_group_name_H-M   'P 1'
#
loop_
_entity.id
_entity.type
_entity.pdbx_description
1 polymer ?
#
loop_
_entity_poly.entity_id
_entity_poly.type
_entity_poly.pdbx_seq_one_letter_code
_entity_poly.pdbx_strand_id
1 'polypeptide(L)'
;MQSMKRKRIAYCPDYAILFDSVEVAVFLSQFEYWTGKQKDIDGWIYKGQEEIYKETGLKETKQKVVRKLLKENNILFEKRKIVFEKRELRNLLHYKFDFEHLEHLLEHPENVKTRYENQISNTQKKNDTEKQTCNLHTSEEQPNTESFEIFWKIYDKNIGKSATQIQWDKMSEENQNKAITHAREFAKNTEKQFRPNPLKYLSEQKYLDEIIITNQKQRSALTTKQDEYTSSQFVGIKNVSPSN
;
A
#
# COMPACT_ATOMS: atom_id res chain seq x y z
N MET A 1 26.33 31.60 -12.67
CA MET A 1 25.65 30.53 -13.44
C MET A 1 26.29 29.19 -13.06
N GLN A 2 25.84 28.55 -11.99
CA GLN A 2 26.44 27.29 -11.51
C GLN A 2 26.12 26.17 -12.51
N SER A 3 27.15 25.77 -13.25
CA SER A 3 27.16 24.71 -14.25
C SER A 3 26.36 23.49 -13.78
N MET A 4 25.28 23.16 -14.50
CA MET A 4 24.58 21.87 -14.39
C MET A 4 25.52 20.74 -14.82
N LYS A 5 26.46 20.34 -13.96
CA LYS A 5 27.24 19.10 -14.14
C LYS A 5 26.32 17.91 -13.86
N ARG A 6 25.42 17.60 -14.79
CA ARG A 6 24.64 16.36 -14.77
C ARG A 6 25.58 15.21 -15.10
N LYS A 7 25.67 14.22 -14.22
CA LYS A 7 26.40 12.98 -14.48
C LYS A 7 25.56 12.14 -15.44
N ARG A 8 26.18 11.64 -16.50
CA ARG A 8 25.55 10.67 -17.41
C ARG A 8 25.75 9.27 -16.86
N ILE A 9 24.70 8.47 -16.93
CA ILE A 9 24.75 7.04 -16.59
C ILE A 9 25.23 6.29 -17.84
N ALA A 10 26.24 5.44 -17.68
CA ALA A 10 26.59 4.46 -18.70
C ALA A 10 25.51 3.37 -18.69
N TYR A 11 24.85 3.13 -19.82
CA TYR A 11 23.77 2.17 -19.93
C TYR A 11 24.27 0.91 -20.62
N CYS A 12 24.06 -0.26 -20.02
CA CYS A 12 24.34 -1.55 -20.61
C CYS A 12 23.05 -2.16 -21.22
N PRO A 13 22.97 -2.32 -22.56
CA PRO A 13 21.80 -2.91 -23.22
C PRO A 13 21.56 -4.38 -22.85
N ASP A 14 22.62 -5.13 -22.56
CA ASP A 14 22.52 -6.58 -22.32
C ASP A 14 21.67 -6.88 -21.09
N TYR A 15 21.77 -6.06 -20.04
CA TYR A 15 20.89 -6.16 -18.87
C TYR A 15 19.42 -5.91 -19.23
N ALA A 16 19.15 -5.01 -20.16
CA ALA A 16 17.76 -4.72 -20.55
C ALA A 16 17.16 -5.87 -21.34
N ILE A 17 17.96 -6.48 -22.20
CA ILE A 17 17.57 -7.65 -22.99
C ILE A 17 17.34 -8.85 -22.08
N LEU A 18 18.28 -9.12 -21.15
CA LEU A 18 18.21 -10.25 -20.22
C LEU A 18 16.95 -10.23 -19.35
N PHE A 19 16.60 -9.06 -18.78
CA PHE A 19 15.46 -8.94 -17.87
C PHE A 19 14.16 -8.47 -18.52
N ASP A 20 14.19 -8.16 -19.82
CA ASP A 20 13.12 -7.46 -20.55
C ASP A 20 12.68 -6.17 -19.82
N SER A 21 13.66 -5.38 -19.36
CA SER A 21 13.39 -4.14 -18.61
C SER A 21 14.54 -3.14 -18.65
N VAL A 22 14.26 -1.99 -19.28
CA VAL A 22 15.15 -0.82 -19.28
C VAL A 22 15.39 -0.29 -17.86
N GLU A 23 14.38 -0.33 -17.00
CA GLU A 23 14.51 0.11 -15.61
C GLU A 23 15.54 -0.72 -14.82
N VAL A 24 15.60 -2.03 -15.09
CA VAL A 24 16.57 -2.93 -14.45
C VAL A 24 17.98 -2.62 -14.93
N ALA A 25 18.16 -2.42 -16.24
CA ALA A 25 19.44 -2.06 -16.81
C ALA A 25 19.99 -0.74 -16.27
N VAL A 26 19.18 0.32 -16.23
CA VAL A 26 19.59 1.61 -15.66
C VAL A 26 19.98 1.47 -14.19
N PHE A 27 19.24 0.67 -13.43
CA PHE A 27 19.54 0.43 -12.02
C PHE A 27 20.85 -0.34 -11.85
N LEU A 28 21.03 -1.46 -12.56
CA LEU A 28 22.24 -2.28 -12.49
C LEU A 28 23.48 -1.52 -12.92
N SER A 29 23.45 -0.82 -14.07
CA SER A 29 24.61 -0.08 -14.55
C SER A 29 25.03 1.04 -13.59
N GLN A 30 24.08 1.64 -12.87
CA GLN A 30 24.39 2.63 -11.84
C GLN A 30 25.05 1.99 -10.61
N PHE A 31 24.58 0.82 -10.18
CA PHE A 31 25.17 0.10 -9.04
C PHE A 31 26.53 -0.50 -9.37
N GLU A 32 26.72 -1.02 -10.57
CA GLU A 32 28.00 -1.48 -11.11
C GLU A 32 29.04 -0.35 -11.11
N TYR A 33 28.65 0.87 -11.52
CA TYR A 33 29.53 2.04 -11.46
C TYR A 33 29.97 2.42 -10.03
N TRP A 34 29.14 2.14 -9.02
CA TRP A 34 29.47 2.35 -7.62
C TRP A 34 30.31 1.21 -7.04
N THR A 35 30.29 0.03 -7.65
CA THR A 35 31.19 -1.08 -7.32
C THR A 35 32.65 -0.65 -7.51
N GLY A 36 33.51 -0.96 -6.55
CA GLY A 36 34.91 -0.49 -6.53
C GLY A 36 35.13 0.94 -6.01
N LYS A 37 34.06 1.73 -5.81
CA LYS A 37 34.13 3.07 -5.17
C LYS A 37 33.59 3.09 -3.74
N GLN A 38 33.33 1.90 -3.21
CA GLN A 38 32.72 1.70 -1.91
C GLN A 38 33.74 1.97 -0.79
N LYS A 39 33.27 2.40 0.37
CA LYS A 39 34.12 2.49 1.58
C LYS A 39 34.16 1.18 2.36
N ASP A 40 33.19 0.30 2.12
CA ASP A 40 32.99 -0.92 2.88
C ASP A 40 33.78 -2.08 2.26
N ILE A 41 34.44 -2.87 3.10
CA ILE A 41 35.29 -3.97 2.65
C ILE A 41 34.46 -5.18 2.19
N ASP A 42 33.24 -5.31 2.73
CA ASP A 42 32.33 -6.43 2.47
C ASP A 42 31.51 -6.28 1.17
N GLY A 43 31.67 -5.16 0.46
CA GLY A 43 31.01 -4.88 -0.80
C GLY A 43 29.56 -4.38 -0.70
N TRP A 44 29.14 -3.84 0.46
CA TRP A 44 27.83 -3.23 0.61
C TRP A 44 27.82 -1.76 0.15
N ILE A 45 26.83 -1.45 -0.68
CA ILE A 45 26.58 -0.09 -1.18
C ILE A 45 25.42 0.53 -0.39
N TYR A 46 25.70 1.69 0.21
CA TYR A 46 24.79 2.44 1.05
C TYR A 46 24.16 3.55 0.23
N LYS A 47 22.87 3.41 -0.13
CA LYS A 47 22.15 4.44 -0.90
C LYS A 47 20.67 4.55 -0.53
N GLY A 48 20.18 5.78 -0.39
CA GLY A 48 18.76 6.06 -0.21
C GLY A 48 17.97 6.03 -1.52
N GLN A 49 16.66 5.78 -1.42
CA GLN A 49 15.75 5.79 -2.58
C GLN A 49 15.76 7.14 -3.32
N GLU A 50 15.85 8.26 -2.57
CA GLU A 50 15.97 9.60 -3.15
C GLU A 50 17.28 9.82 -3.89
N GLU A 51 18.40 9.32 -3.37
CA GLU A 51 19.70 9.44 -4.04
C GLU A 51 19.68 8.66 -5.35
N ILE A 52 19.16 7.43 -5.31
CA ILE A 52 18.98 6.62 -6.52
C ILE A 52 18.08 7.35 -7.52
N TYR A 53 16.98 7.97 -7.07
CA TYR A 53 16.11 8.76 -7.94
C TYR A 53 16.83 9.96 -8.56
N LYS A 54 17.63 10.70 -7.78
CA LYS A 54 18.38 11.86 -8.28
C LYS A 54 19.39 11.50 -9.36
N GLU A 55 19.97 10.30 -9.30
CA GLU A 55 20.93 9.83 -10.30
C GLU A 55 20.22 9.18 -11.51
N THR A 56 19.26 8.28 -11.27
CA THR A 56 18.64 7.43 -12.31
C THR A 56 17.31 7.95 -12.88
N GLY A 57 16.63 8.84 -12.16
CA GLY A 57 15.23 9.21 -12.44
C GLY A 57 14.19 8.14 -12.11
N LEU A 58 14.59 6.96 -11.59
CA LEU A 58 13.65 5.89 -11.25
C LEU A 58 12.89 6.19 -9.97
N LYS A 59 11.56 6.33 -10.06
CA LYS A 59 10.68 6.53 -8.89
C LYS A 59 10.73 5.32 -7.95
N GLU A 60 10.39 5.54 -6.67
CA GLU A 60 10.41 4.51 -5.63
C GLU A 60 9.63 3.24 -6.01
N THR A 61 8.46 3.39 -6.64
CA THR A 61 7.64 2.26 -7.10
C THR A 61 8.38 1.41 -8.13
N LYS A 62 9.10 2.03 -9.06
CA LYS A 62 9.93 1.35 -10.05
C LYS A 62 11.14 0.69 -9.41
N GLN A 63 11.82 1.38 -8.50
CA GLN A 63 12.91 0.80 -7.72
C GLN A 63 12.45 -0.46 -6.95
N LYS A 64 11.26 -0.45 -6.34
CA LYS A 64 10.69 -1.62 -5.65
C LYS A 64 10.49 -2.81 -6.60
N VAL A 65 9.98 -2.56 -7.80
CA VAL A 65 9.78 -3.61 -8.83
C VAL A 65 11.12 -4.19 -9.27
N VAL A 66 12.08 -3.34 -9.60
CA VAL A 66 13.43 -3.77 -10.01
C VAL A 66 14.10 -4.60 -8.92
N ARG A 67 14.07 -4.13 -7.66
CA ARG A 67 14.65 -4.89 -6.53
C ARG A 67 13.98 -6.24 -6.31
N LYS A 68 12.66 -6.32 -6.50
CA LYS A 68 11.94 -7.60 -6.38
C LYS A 68 12.45 -8.58 -7.44
N LEU A 69 12.51 -8.15 -8.69
CA LEU A 69 13.00 -8.97 -9.81
C LEU A 69 14.43 -9.47 -9.58
N LEU A 70 15.33 -8.58 -9.17
CA LEU A 70 16.73 -8.94 -8.94
C LEU A 70 16.92 -9.90 -7.75
N LYS A 71 16.09 -9.77 -6.70
CA LYS A 71 16.09 -10.72 -5.57
C LYS A 71 15.58 -12.10 -5.98
N GLU A 72 14.55 -12.15 -6.82
CA GLU A 72 13.97 -13.42 -7.28
C GLU A 72 14.90 -14.24 -8.19
N ASN A 73 15.88 -13.55 -8.80
CA ASN A 73 16.98 -14.10 -9.56
C ASN A 73 18.27 -14.25 -8.72
N ASN A 74 18.23 -14.05 -7.40
CA ASN A 74 19.38 -14.15 -6.48
C ASN A 74 20.57 -13.22 -6.80
N ILE A 75 20.37 -12.16 -7.58
CA ILE A 75 21.43 -11.20 -7.94
C ILE A 75 21.59 -10.12 -6.88
N LEU A 76 20.47 -9.70 -6.26
CA LEU A 76 20.45 -8.62 -5.28
C LEU A 76 20.19 -9.14 -3.86
N PHE A 77 21.01 -8.69 -2.92
CA PHE A 77 20.80 -8.85 -1.49
C PHE A 77 20.59 -7.48 -0.84
N GLU A 78 19.57 -7.37 0.01
CA GLU A 78 19.24 -6.12 0.69
C GLU A 78 19.18 -6.28 2.21
N LYS A 79 19.72 -5.31 2.93
CA LYS A 79 19.59 -5.20 4.39
C LYS A 79 19.05 -3.83 4.76
N ARG A 80 18.16 -3.80 5.76
CA ARG A 80 17.73 -2.53 6.37
C ARG A 80 18.66 -2.23 7.53
N LYS A 81 19.18 -1.01 7.58
CA LYS A 81 19.90 -0.49 8.73
C LYS A 81 19.22 0.80 9.16
N ILE A 82 18.79 0.82 10.41
CA ILE A 82 18.33 2.05 11.05
C ILE A 82 19.60 2.77 11.48
N VAL A 83 19.85 3.94 10.90
CA VAL A 83 20.98 4.78 11.29
C VAL A 83 20.43 6.00 11.99
N PHE A 84 20.95 6.25 13.19
CA PHE A 84 20.72 7.48 13.94
C PHE A 84 21.76 8.49 13.49
N GLU A 85 21.39 9.40 12.60
CA GLU A 85 22.29 10.47 12.17
C GLU A 85 21.57 11.82 12.35
N LYS A 86 22.23 12.77 13.03
CA LYS A 86 21.71 14.13 13.25
C LYS A 86 20.30 14.19 13.86
N ARG A 87 20.00 13.33 14.84
CA ARG A 87 18.70 13.26 15.56
C ARG A 87 17.50 12.84 14.71
N GLU A 88 17.71 12.38 13.48
CA GLU A 88 16.67 11.82 12.62
C GLU A 88 16.87 10.30 12.44
N LEU A 89 15.76 9.57 12.47
CA LEU A 89 15.72 8.14 12.14
C LEU A 89 15.67 7.98 10.63
N ARG A 90 16.77 7.50 10.02
CA ARG A 90 16.76 7.13 8.60
C ARG A 90 16.75 5.63 8.44
N ASN A 91 15.74 5.14 7.73
CA ASN A 91 15.67 3.76 7.24
C ASN A 91 16.49 3.66 5.96
N LEU A 92 17.79 3.36 6.10
CA LEU A 92 18.67 3.18 4.95
C LEU A 92 18.66 1.73 4.49
N LEU A 93 18.60 1.54 3.17
CA LEU A 93 18.81 0.23 2.55
C LEU A 93 20.26 0.11 2.12
N HIS A 94 20.82 -1.08 2.37
CA HIS A 94 22.15 -1.46 1.90
C HIS A 94 21.94 -2.52 0.84
N TYR A 95 22.70 -2.41 -0.24
CA TYR A 95 22.61 -3.27 -1.41
C TYR A 95 23.92 -4.00 -1.60
N LYS A 96 23.84 -5.29 -1.90
CA LYS A 96 24.96 -6.09 -2.35
C LYS A 96 24.51 -6.85 -3.59
N PHE A 97 25.33 -6.80 -4.63
CA PHE A 97 25.06 -7.44 -5.91
C PHE A 97 26.07 -8.55 -6.13
N ASP A 98 25.58 -9.67 -6.63
CA ASP A 98 26.40 -10.76 -7.12
C ASP A 98 26.59 -10.57 -8.63
N PHE A 99 27.67 -9.87 -8.98
CA PHE A 99 27.99 -9.59 -10.40
C PHE A 99 28.53 -10.83 -11.11
N GLU A 100 29.19 -11.74 -10.39
CA GLU A 100 29.66 -13.02 -10.95
C GLU A 100 28.46 -13.86 -11.39
N HIS A 101 27.42 -13.96 -10.55
CA HIS A 101 26.20 -14.64 -10.93
C HIS A 101 25.47 -13.95 -12.09
N LEU A 102 25.43 -12.61 -12.10
CA LEU A 102 24.84 -11.84 -13.20
C LEU A 102 25.55 -12.10 -14.55
N GLU A 103 26.88 -12.17 -14.55
CA GLU A 103 27.68 -12.49 -15.73
C GLU A 103 27.38 -13.91 -16.23
N HIS A 104 27.32 -14.89 -15.32
CA HIS A 104 26.94 -16.26 -15.67
C HIS A 104 25.54 -16.34 -16.32
N LEU A 105 24.57 -15.55 -15.81
CA LEU A 105 23.22 -15.49 -16.38
C LEU A 105 23.17 -14.80 -17.74
N LEU A 106 24.08 -13.87 -18.04
CA LEU A 106 24.19 -13.27 -19.37
C LEU A 106 24.67 -14.29 -20.40
N GLU A 107 25.57 -15.19 -20.00
CA GLU A 107 26.04 -16.29 -20.85
C GLU A 107 24.98 -17.39 -21.02
N HIS A 108 24.18 -17.65 -19.97
CA HIS A 108 23.19 -18.73 -19.90
C HIS A 108 21.80 -18.21 -19.49
N PRO A 109 21.05 -17.55 -20.39
CA PRO A 109 19.80 -16.86 -20.05
C PRO A 109 18.59 -17.78 -19.82
N GLU A 110 18.77 -19.09 -19.86
CA GLU A 110 17.71 -20.10 -19.93
C GLU A 110 16.84 -20.26 -18.67
N ASN A 111 17.25 -19.68 -17.53
CA ASN A 111 16.52 -19.73 -16.26
C ASN A 111 16.26 -18.36 -15.62
N VAL A 112 16.38 -17.26 -16.39
CA VAL A 112 16.19 -15.92 -15.84
C VAL A 112 14.72 -15.57 -15.76
N LYS A 113 14.26 -15.21 -14.55
CA LYS A 113 12.93 -14.63 -14.38
C LYS A 113 12.88 -13.24 -14.97
N THR A 114 12.08 -13.07 -16.01
CA THR A 114 11.91 -11.79 -16.71
C THR A 114 10.78 -10.96 -16.10
N ARG A 115 10.71 -9.69 -16.51
CA ARG A 115 9.60 -8.80 -16.14
C ARG A 115 8.24 -9.35 -16.56
N TYR A 116 8.16 -10.05 -17.69
CA TYR A 116 6.91 -10.62 -18.22
C TYR A 116 6.39 -11.78 -17.38
N GLU A 117 7.25 -12.71 -16.98
CA GLU A 117 6.89 -13.83 -16.09
C GLU A 117 6.38 -13.35 -14.73
N ASN A 118 6.94 -12.24 -14.24
CA ASN A 118 6.45 -11.56 -13.04
C ASN A 118 5.04 -10.98 -13.22
N GLN A 119 4.69 -10.51 -14.41
CA GLN A 119 3.32 -10.05 -14.70
C GLN A 119 2.35 -11.23 -14.81
N ILE A 120 2.75 -12.34 -15.45
CA ILE A 120 1.92 -13.55 -15.56
C ILE A 120 1.66 -14.15 -14.18
N SER A 121 2.68 -14.31 -13.34
CA SER A 121 2.51 -14.87 -11.99
C SER A 121 1.66 -13.98 -11.07
N ASN A 122 1.70 -12.65 -11.24
CA ASN A 122 0.77 -11.73 -10.57
C ASN A 122 -0.66 -11.80 -11.15
N THR A 123 -0.82 -12.19 -12.42
CA THR A 123 -2.12 -12.36 -13.09
C THR A 123 -2.73 -13.72 -12.78
N GLN A 124 -1.93 -14.78 -12.68
CA GLN A 124 -2.36 -16.12 -12.24
C GLN A 124 -2.70 -16.14 -10.75
N LYS A 125 -1.93 -15.45 -9.89
CA LYS A 125 -2.35 -15.22 -8.48
C LYS A 125 -3.62 -14.38 -8.34
N LYS A 126 -3.95 -13.54 -9.33
CA LYS A 126 -5.26 -12.89 -9.42
C LYS A 126 -6.36 -13.84 -9.92
N ASN A 127 -6.06 -14.72 -10.86
CA ASN A 127 -7.01 -15.70 -11.41
C ASN A 127 -7.30 -16.88 -10.47
N ASP A 128 -6.41 -17.21 -9.52
CA ASP A 128 -6.73 -18.08 -8.38
C ASP A 128 -7.55 -17.36 -7.29
N THR A 129 -7.69 -16.03 -7.41
CA THR A 129 -8.60 -15.19 -6.61
C THR A 129 -9.85 -14.76 -7.42
N GLU A 130 -9.94 -15.07 -8.72
CA GLU A 130 -11.03 -14.66 -9.64
C GLU A 130 -11.54 -15.82 -10.53
N LYS A 131 -11.38 -17.08 -10.09
CA LYS A 131 -12.15 -18.24 -10.61
C LYS A 131 -13.12 -18.76 -9.56
N GLN A 132 -13.99 -17.88 -9.06
CA GLN A 132 -15.31 -18.25 -8.56
C GLN A 132 -16.24 -17.07 -8.76
N THR A 133 -16.55 -16.81 -10.03
CA THR A 133 -17.78 -16.13 -10.40
C THR A 133 -18.40 -16.95 -11.53
N CYS A 134 -19.68 -17.30 -11.32
CA CYS A 134 -20.67 -17.91 -12.22
C CYS A 134 -20.37 -19.28 -12.85
N ASN A 135 -20.81 -20.36 -12.19
CA ASN A 135 -22.08 -21.03 -12.54
C ASN A 135 -22.53 -22.03 -11.46
N LEU A 136 -23.81 -21.93 -11.11
CA LEU A 136 -24.54 -22.79 -10.16
C LEU A 136 -24.65 -24.23 -10.70
N HIS A 137 -24.21 -25.21 -9.92
CA HIS A 137 -25.05 -26.37 -9.62
C HIS A 137 -24.74 -26.93 -8.22
N THR A 138 -25.82 -27.08 -7.47
CA THR A 138 -26.02 -27.65 -6.14
C THR A 138 -25.30 -28.99 -5.90
N SER A 139 -24.50 -29.08 -4.83
CA SER A 139 -24.61 -30.08 -3.73
C SER A 139 -23.33 -30.16 -2.86
N GLU A 140 -23.51 -29.83 -1.57
CA GLU A 140 -22.87 -30.39 -0.36
C GLU A 140 -21.44 -29.98 0.10
N GLU A 141 -21.47 -29.15 1.16
CA GLU A 141 -20.55 -28.96 2.31
C GLU A 141 -19.09 -28.50 2.15
N GLN A 142 -18.83 -27.21 2.47
CA GLN A 142 -17.95 -26.76 3.57
C GLN A 142 -18.35 -25.33 4.05
N PRO A 143 -18.27 -24.98 5.37
CA PRO A 143 -19.15 -23.97 5.99
C PRO A 143 -18.63 -22.52 6.06
N ASN A 144 -17.44 -22.18 5.55
CA ASN A 144 -16.76 -20.93 5.95
C ASN A 144 -16.59 -19.85 4.87
N THR A 145 -17.06 -20.07 3.64
CA THR A 145 -16.99 -19.06 2.57
C THR A 145 -18.23 -18.17 2.52
N GLU A 146 -19.37 -18.65 3.05
CA GLU A 146 -20.65 -17.95 2.97
C GLU A 146 -20.74 -16.76 3.96
N SER A 147 -20.20 -16.91 5.17
CA SER A 147 -20.28 -15.89 6.23
C SER A 147 -19.58 -14.58 5.82
N PHE A 148 -18.41 -14.68 5.18
CA PHE A 148 -17.65 -13.53 4.70
C PHE A 148 -18.37 -12.80 3.56
N GLU A 149 -18.92 -13.52 2.58
CA GLU A 149 -19.63 -12.90 1.46
C GLU A 149 -20.92 -12.19 1.93
N ILE A 150 -21.60 -12.74 2.93
CA ILE A 150 -22.74 -12.08 3.58
C ILE A 150 -22.30 -10.75 4.20
N PHE A 151 -21.23 -10.76 5.03
CA PHE A 151 -20.68 -9.53 5.61
C PHE A 151 -20.28 -8.51 4.54
N TRP A 152 -19.57 -8.98 3.50
CA TRP A 152 -19.05 -8.13 2.43
C TRP A 152 -20.18 -7.43 1.66
N LYS A 153 -21.25 -8.16 1.36
CA LYS A 153 -22.44 -7.63 0.69
C LYS A 153 -23.19 -6.62 1.55
N ILE A 154 -23.31 -6.85 2.86
CA ILE A 154 -24.01 -5.95 3.79
C ILE A 154 -23.22 -4.65 4.00
N TYR A 155 -21.89 -4.75 4.15
CA TYR A 155 -21.05 -3.59 4.43
C TYR A 155 -20.93 -2.65 3.22
N ASP A 156 -20.97 -3.21 2.00
CA ASP A 156 -20.97 -2.50 0.72
C ASP A 156 -19.87 -1.43 0.61
N LYS A 157 -18.63 -1.80 0.96
CA LYS A 157 -17.46 -0.92 0.77
C LYS A 157 -16.33 -1.69 0.11
N ASN A 158 -16.21 -1.50 -1.21
CA ASN A 158 -15.32 -2.25 -2.09
C ASN A 158 -13.84 -1.84 -1.97
N ILE A 159 -13.27 -1.93 -0.75
CA ILE A 159 -11.89 -1.54 -0.48
C ILE A 159 -11.21 -2.64 0.35
N GLY A 160 -10.14 -3.23 -0.20
CA GLY A 160 -9.28 -4.16 0.53
C GLY A 160 -9.92 -5.50 0.89
N LYS A 161 -10.68 -6.12 -0.03
CA LYS A 161 -11.39 -7.41 0.19
C LYS A 161 -10.46 -8.50 0.72
N SER A 162 -9.31 -8.71 0.09
CA SER A 162 -8.35 -9.77 0.47
C SER A 162 -7.79 -9.58 1.88
N ALA A 163 -7.37 -8.37 2.23
CA ALA A 163 -6.87 -8.07 3.59
C ALA A 163 -7.98 -8.21 4.64
N THR A 164 -9.22 -7.85 4.30
CA THR A 164 -10.39 -7.99 5.16
C THR A 164 -10.73 -9.47 5.38
N GLN A 165 -10.65 -10.29 4.34
CA GLN A 165 -10.86 -11.74 4.41
C GLN A 165 -9.83 -12.41 5.31
N ILE A 166 -8.55 -12.07 5.16
CA ILE A 166 -7.49 -12.57 6.06
C ILE A 166 -7.78 -12.22 7.53
N GLN A 167 -8.38 -11.05 7.81
CA GLN A 167 -8.78 -10.69 9.16
C GLN A 167 -10.04 -11.45 9.62
N TRP A 168 -11.00 -11.68 8.72
CA TRP A 168 -12.20 -12.48 8.93
C TRP A 168 -11.90 -13.94 9.28
N ASP A 169 -10.98 -14.55 8.55
CA ASP A 169 -10.58 -15.94 8.76
C ASP A 169 -9.86 -16.14 10.10
N LYS A 170 -9.30 -15.07 10.67
CA LYS A 170 -8.63 -15.09 11.98
C LYS A 170 -9.56 -14.98 13.18
N MET A 171 -10.81 -14.52 13.00
CA MET A 171 -11.75 -14.35 14.11
C MET A 171 -12.67 -15.57 14.27
N SER A 172 -13.12 -15.83 15.50
CA SER A 172 -14.05 -16.93 15.79
C SER A 172 -15.40 -16.76 15.10
N GLU A 173 -16.10 -17.86 14.86
CA GLU A 173 -17.44 -17.88 14.27
C GLU A 173 -18.45 -17.01 15.05
N GLU A 174 -18.34 -16.99 16.39
CA GLU A 174 -19.14 -16.10 17.25
C GLU A 174 -18.92 -14.61 16.90
N ASN A 175 -17.66 -14.20 16.70
CA ASN A 175 -17.32 -12.83 16.34
C ASN A 175 -17.73 -12.51 14.90
N GLN A 176 -17.64 -13.47 13.98
CA GLN A 176 -18.17 -13.33 12.62
C GLN A 176 -19.68 -13.05 12.64
N ASN A 177 -20.45 -13.79 13.43
CA ASN A 177 -21.90 -13.59 13.56
C ASN A 177 -22.26 -12.24 14.18
N LYS A 178 -21.52 -11.80 15.22
CA LYS A 178 -21.65 -10.45 15.79
C LYS A 178 -21.34 -9.39 14.75
N ALA A 179 -20.26 -9.56 13.98
CA ALA A 179 -19.86 -8.64 12.92
C ALA A 179 -20.90 -8.52 11.80
N ILE A 180 -21.51 -9.63 11.36
CA ILE A 180 -22.61 -9.62 10.37
C ILE A 180 -23.82 -8.85 10.93
N THR A 181 -24.24 -9.18 12.15
CA THR A 181 -25.43 -8.59 12.77
C THR A 181 -25.26 -7.08 12.96
N HIS A 182 -24.14 -6.67 13.56
CA HIS A 182 -23.80 -5.27 13.74
C HIS A 182 -23.66 -4.55 12.39
N ALA A 183 -23.05 -5.17 11.37
CA ALA A 183 -22.91 -4.55 10.05
C ALA A 183 -24.27 -4.22 9.41
N ARG A 184 -25.31 -5.06 9.61
CA ARG A 184 -26.67 -4.79 9.09
C ARG A 184 -27.26 -3.53 9.71
N GLU A 185 -27.15 -3.41 11.03
CA GLU A 185 -27.67 -2.27 11.77
C GLU A 185 -26.85 -1.01 11.50
N PHE A 186 -25.53 -1.14 11.44
CA PHE A 186 -24.62 -0.05 11.13
C PHE A 186 -24.84 0.51 9.72
N ALA A 187 -25.08 -0.36 8.73
CA ALA A 187 -25.37 0.05 7.37
C ALA A 187 -26.73 0.76 7.23
N LYS A 188 -27.73 0.40 8.05
CA LYS A 188 -29.03 1.08 8.12
C LYS A 188 -28.92 2.48 8.75
N ASN A 189 -28.08 2.62 9.78
CA ASN A 189 -27.98 3.86 10.57
C ASN A 189 -26.89 4.83 10.07
N THR A 190 -25.94 4.36 9.25
CA THR A 190 -24.79 5.15 8.79
C THR A 190 -24.66 5.13 7.28
N GLU A 191 -24.53 6.31 6.66
CA GLU A 191 -24.26 6.44 5.22
C GLU A 191 -22.88 5.87 4.85
N LYS A 192 -22.78 5.29 3.65
CA LYS A 192 -21.57 4.62 3.13
C LYS A 192 -20.28 5.43 3.25
N GLN A 193 -20.35 6.76 3.09
CA GLN A 193 -19.19 7.67 3.17
C GLN A 193 -18.60 7.80 4.58
N PHE A 194 -19.41 7.64 5.64
CA PHE A 194 -18.97 7.77 7.04
C PHE A 194 -18.58 6.44 7.69
N ARG A 195 -18.75 5.32 6.97
CA ARG A 195 -18.33 4.00 7.48
C ARG A 195 -16.81 3.87 7.42
N PRO A 196 -16.14 3.31 8.45
CA PRO A 196 -14.71 3.01 8.39
C PRO A 196 -14.39 1.99 7.28
N ASN A 197 -13.11 1.77 6.97
CA ASN A 197 -12.74 0.70 6.03
C ASN A 197 -13.10 -0.67 6.64
N PRO A 198 -13.54 -1.66 5.85
CA PRO A 198 -13.95 -2.98 6.37
C PRO A 198 -12.85 -3.63 7.22
N LEU A 199 -11.59 -3.56 6.75
CA LEU A 199 -10.44 -4.03 7.51
C LEU A 199 -10.32 -3.32 8.87
N LYS A 200 -10.43 -1.98 8.90
CA LYS A 200 -10.35 -1.20 10.14
C LYS A 200 -11.49 -1.54 11.09
N TYR A 201 -12.70 -1.69 10.56
CA TYR A 201 -13.89 -2.12 11.30
C TYR A 201 -13.68 -3.47 12.01
N LEU A 202 -13.10 -4.45 11.31
CA LEU A 202 -12.81 -5.77 11.89
C LEU A 202 -11.61 -5.75 12.84
N SER A 203 -10.53 -5.06 12.50
CA SER A 203 -9.31 -4.98 13.33
C SER A 203 -9.55 -4.25 14.65
N GLU A 204 -10.35 -3.20 14.65
CA GLU A 204 -10.72 -2.45 15.85
C GLU A 204 -11.93 -3.05 16.58
N GLN A 205 -12.41 -4.21 16.14
CA GLN A 205 -13.57 -4.91 16.73
C GLN A 205 -14.81 -4.02 16.89
N LYS A 206 -15.05 -3.14 15.90
CA LYS A 206 -16.16 -2.17 15.90
C LYS A 206 -17.53 -2.80 15.99
N TYR A 207 -17.64 -4.10 15.75
CA TYR A 207 -18.86 -4.87 15.95
C TYR A 207 -19.23 -5.10 17.43
N LEU A 208 -18.34 -4.74 18.36
CA LEU A 208 -18.59 -4.72 19.80
C LEU A 208 -18.99 -3.33 20.32
N ASP A 209 -18.85 -2.28 19.49
CA ASP A 209 -19.21 -0.91 19.87
C ASP A 209 -20.74 -0.71 19.78
N GLU A 210 -21.26 0.27 20.51
CA GLU A 210 -22.67 0.65 20.42
C GLU A 210 -22.97 1.42 19.12
N ILE A 211 -24.09 1.09 18.48
CA ILE A 211 -24.56 1.81 17.29
C ILE A 211 -25.28 3.07 17.73
N ILE A 212 -24.74 4.22 17.33
CA ILE A 212 -25.39 5.51 17.56
C ILE A 212 -26.62 5.61 16.64
N ILE A 213 -27.80 5.31 17.18
CA ILE A 213 -29.07 5.47 16.48
C ILE A 213 -29.35 6.97 16.35
N THR A 214 -29.20 7.50 15.15
CA THR A 214 -29.58 8.89 14.88
C THR A 214 -31.10 8.94 14.81
N ASN A 215 -31.78 9.11 15.95
CA ASN A 215 -33.20 9.45 15.96
C ASN A 215 -33.37 10.80 15.26
N GLN A 216 -33.80 10.78 13.99
CA GLN A 216 -34.05 11.98 13.18
C GLN A 216 -35.00 12.98 13.88
N LYS A 217 -35.75 12.53 14.91
CA LYS A 217 -36.63 13.35 15.75
C LYS A 217 -35.92 14.23 16.78
N GLN A 218 -34.65 13.99 17.12
CA GLN A 218 -33.90 14.78 18.10
C GLN A 218 -32.97 15.82 17.47
N ARG A 219 -32.61 15.67 16.19
CA ARG A 219 -31.81 16.67 15.47
C ARG A 219 -32.57 17.98 15.28
N SER A 220 -33.87 17.94 14.97
CA SER A 220 -34.70 19.14 14.84
C SER A 220 -34.93 19.87 16.17
N ALA A 221 -34.72 19.22 17.32
CA ALA A 221 -34.85 19.84 18.63
C ALA A 221 -33.54 20.49 19.14
N LEU A 222 -32.37 20.04 18.66
CA LEU A 222 -31.07 20.63 19.02
C LEU A 222 -30.67 21.80 18.11
N THR A 223 -30.97 21.77 16.81
CA THR A 223 -30.73 22.92 15.92
C THR A 223 -31.59 24.13 16.32
N THR A 224 -32.85 23.92 16.68
CA THR A 224 -33.74 25.01 17.11
C THR A 224 -33.26 25.69 18.40
N LYS A 225 -32.59 24.98 19.32
CA LYS A 225 -32.03 25.56 20.55
C LYS A 225 -30.69 26.28 20.36
N GLN A 226 -29.88 25.89 19.38
CA GLN A 226 -28.62 26.58 19.07
C GLN A 226 -28.84 27.87 18.28
N ASP A 227 -29.88 27.91 17.44
CA ASP A 227 -30.25 29.11 16.66
C ASP A 227 -30.90 30.21 17.53
N GLU A 228 -31.63 29.84 18.59
CA GLU A 228 -32.14 30.79 19.61
C GLU A 228 -31.02 31.39 20.48
N TYR A 229 -30.02 30.60 20.85
CA TYR A 229 -28.89 31.07 21.67
C TYR A 229 -27.98 32.03 20.89
N THR A 230 -27.73 31.76 19.60
CA THR A 230 -26.91 32.62 18.74
C THR A 230 -27.61 33.91 18.32
N SER A 231 -28.95 33.91 18.19
CA SER A 231 -29.72 35.15 17.95
C SER A 231 -29.79 36.08 19.17
N SER A 232 -29.79 35.52 20.40
CA SER A 232 -29.82 36.30 21.64
C SER A 232 -28.52 37.09 21.90
N GLN A 233 -27.36 36.59 21.45
CA GLN A 233 -26.07 37.25 21.71
C GLN A 233 -25.68 38.36 20.72
N PHE A 234 -26.38 38.51 19.59
CA PHE A 234 -25.97 39.45 18.52
C PHE A 234 -26.69 40.82 18.53
N VAL A 235 -27.57 41.10 19.51
CA VAL A 235 -28.31 42.38 19.59
C VAL A 235 -27.49 43.52 20.26
N GLY A 236 -26.23 43.28 20.60
CA GLY A 236 -25.46 44.14 21.50
C GLY A 236 -24.24 44.88 20.93
N ILE A 237 -24.24 45.38 19.69
CA ILE A 237 -23.19 46.30 19.24
C ILE A 237 -23.83 47.56 18.65
N LYS A 238 -24.01 48.57 19.52
CA LYS A 238 -24.37 49.93 19.10
C LYS A 238 -23.20 50.55 18.34
N ASN A 239 -23.48 51.01 17.12
CA ASN A 239 -22.61 51.86 16.32
C ASN A 239 -22.20 53.12 17.11
N VAL A 240 -20.91 53.26 17.40
CA VAL A 240 -20.32 54.56 17.74
C VAL A 240 -19.70 55.11 16.46
N SER A 241 -20.34 56.14 15.92
CA SER A 241 -19.81 56.91 14.79
C SER A 241 -18.65 57.78 15.27
N PRO A 242 -17.55 57.91 14.52
CA PRO A 242 -16.54 58.90 14.83
C PRO A 242 -16.97 60.26 14.26
N SER A 243 -17.12 61.25 15.15
CA SER A 243 -17.24 62.67 14.80
C SER A 243 -15.86 63.31 14.75
N ASN A 244 -15.59 64.00 13.63
CA ASN A 244 -14.55 65.00 13.31
C ASN A 244 -13.15 64.87 13.94
#